data_AF-A0A374EL29-F1
#
_entry.id   AF-A0A374EL29-F1
#
_cell.length_a   1.000
_cell.length_b   1.000
_cell.length_c   1.000
_cell.angle_alpha   90.00
_cell.angle_beta   90.00
_cell.angle_gamma   90.00
#
_symmetry.space_group_name_H-M   'P 1'
#
loop_
_entity.id
_entity.type
_entity.pdbx_description
1 polymer ?
#
loop_
_entity_poly.entity_id
_entity_poly.type
_entity_poly.pdbx_seq_one_letter_code
_entity_poly.pdbx_strand_id
1 'polypeptide(L)'
;MTAGLSLTAVIMWCKALGKVLTREKLLYIFGRKTPKAALVITMTMGFIPKLKRLHRQLLDSLNCSGANISDSRFDRLKKDCTVFTALCAGTLERGADTAASMKARGYGIQKRSFAHSFKFRAWDGIFVAVFAVIFALVLIFSAKGELSAAFYPVIKLENSVLPVEMFALLCVFPFILEVKESIKWKYCLAKM
;
A
#
# COMPACT_ATOMS: atom_id res chain seq x y z
N MET A 1 27.13 14.52 -4.51
CA MET A 1 25.76 14.92 -4.91
C MET A 1 24.94 13.74 -5.46
N THR A 2 25.53 12.85 -6.26
CA THR A 2 24.86 11.67 -6.87
C THR A 2 24.27 10.67 -5.84
N ALA A 3 24.99 10.40 -4.75
CA ALA A 3 24.48 9.51 -3.68
C ALA A 3 23.25 10.07 -2.95
N GLY A 4 23.15 11.40 -2.79
CA GLY A 4 21.98 12.04 -2.19
C GLY A 4 20.76 11.99 -3.12
N LEU A 5 20.98 12.17 -4.43
CA LEU A 5 19.94 12.05 -5.45
C LEU A 5 19.42 10.62 -5.57
N SER A 6 20.29 9.61 -5.56
CA SER A 6 19.86 8.21 -5.60
C SER A 6 19.09 7.80 -4.35
N LEU A 7 19.52 8.24 -3.16
CA LEU A 7 18.79 7.97 -1.91
C LEU A 7 17.40 8.62 -1.93
N THR A 8 17.32 9.86 -2.41
CA THR A 8 16.04 10.59 -2.51
C THR A 8 15.10 9.93 -3.52
N ALA A 9 15.63 9.47 -4.65
CA ALA A 9 14.85 8.73 -5.66
C ALA A 9 14.30 7.41 -5.09
N VAL A 10 15.10 6.66 -4.33
CA VAL A 10 14.65 5.42 -3.66
C VAL A 10 13.57 5.71 -2.62
N ILE A 11 13.72 6.78 -1.83
CA ILE A 11 12.70 7.18 -0.84
C ILE A 11 11.40 7.60 -1.55
N MET A 12 11.49 8.38 -2.63
CA MET A 12 10.31 8.75 -3.43
C MET A 12 9.62 7.52 -4.03
N TRP A 13 10.40 6.57 -4.55
CA TRP A 13 9.86 5.30 -5.06
C TRP A 13 9.16 4.51 -3.97
N CYS A 14 9.74 4.43 -2.78
CA CYS A 14 9.14 3.77 -1.62
C CYS A 14 7.82 4.44 -1.19
N LYS A 15 7.75 5.78 -1.19
CA LYS A 15 6.51 6.52 -0.91
C LYS A 15 5.46 6.34 -2.00
N ALA A 16 5.86 6.37 -3.27
CA ALA A 16 4.98 6.12 -4.41
C ALA A 16 4.40 4.70 -4.35
N LEU A 17 5.24 3.70 -4.06
CA LEU A 17 4.80 2.34 -3.78
C LEU A 17 3.81 2.32 -2.62
N GLY A 18 4.08 2.96 -1.49
CA GLY A 18 3.15 3.00 -0.36
C GLY A 18 1.79 3.62 -0.68
N LYS A 19 1.73 4.62 -1.58
CA LYS A 19 0.50 5.27 -2.03
C LYS A 19 -0.29 4.40 -3.01
N VAL A 20 0.40 3.82 -4.01
CA VAL A 20 -0.21 2.98 -5.06
C VAL A 20 -0.65 1.62 -4.50
N LEU A 21 0.12 1.08 -3.56
CA LEU A 21 -0.11 -0.19 -2.89
C LEU A 21 -1.12 -0.03 -1.75
N THR A 22 -2.36 0.33 -2.12
CA THR A 22 -3.45 0.40 -1.15
C THR A 22 -3.74 -0.98 -0.57
N ARG A 23 -4.19 -1.04 0.69
CA ARG A 23 -4.50 -2.29 1.43
C ARG A 23 -5.32 -3.30 0.62
N GLU A 24 -6.26 -2.80 -0.17
CA GLU A 24 -7.16 -3.57 -1.02
C GLU A 24 -6.45 -4.18 -2.25
N LYS A 25 -5.44 -3.49 -2.81
CA LYS A 25 -4.64 -3.98 -3.95
C LYS A 25 -3.63 -5.05 -3.54
N LEU A 26 -2.99 -4.90 -2.37
CA LEU A 26 -2.17 -5.98 -1.78
C LEU A 26 -2.99 -7.25 -1.60
N LEU A 27 -4.18 -7.09 -1.05
CA LEU A 27 -5.13 -8.17 -0.85
C LEU A 27 -5.47 -8.92 -2.14
N TYR A 28 -5.66 -8.17 -3.23
CA TYR A 28 -6.01 -8.70 -4.54
C TYR A 28 -4.85 -9.51 -5.14
N ILE A 29 -3.62 -8.99 -5.07
CA ILE A 29 -2.42 -9.65 -5.61
C ILE A 29 -2.14 -10.98 -4.89
N PHE A 30 -2.22 -10.99 -3.54
CA PHE A 30 -2.05 -12.22 -2.76
C PHE A 30 -3.27 -13.15 -2.82
N GLY A 31 -4.47 -12.61 -3.07
CA GLY A 31 -5.73 -13.35 -3.09
C GLY A 31 -5.86 -14.36 -4.21
N ARG A 32 -5.20 -14.14 -5.35
CA ARG A 32 -5.28 -15.06 -6.50
C ARG A 32 -4.49 -16.36 -6.29
N LYS A 33 -3.35 -16.33 -5.59
CA LYS A 33 -2.55 -17.53 -5.32
C LYS A 33 -2.97 -18.25 -4.04
N THR A 34 -3.40 -17.51 -3.01
CA THR A 34 -3.80 -18.10 -1.72
C THR A 34 -4.99 -17.34 -1.10
N PRO A 35 -6.25 -17.72 -1.39
CA PRO A 35 -7.43 -17.00 -0.90
C PRO A 35 -7.56 -17.01 0.62
N LYS A 36 -7.04 -18.05 1.28
CA LYS A 36 -7.00 -18.14 2.75
C LYS A 36 -6.05 -17.12 3.37
N ALA A 37 -4.85 -16.95 2.81
CA ALA A 37 -3.87 -15.99 3.32
C ALA A 37 -4.35 -14.54 3.10
N ALA A 38 -4.89 -14.25 1.91
CA ALA A 38 -5.46 -12.95 1.64
C ALA A 38 -6.61 -12.61 2.59
N LEU A 39 -7.48 -13.56 2.94
CA LEU A 39 -8.52 -13.31 3.92
C LEU A 39 -7.97 -12.94 5.29
N VAL A 40 -6.99 -13.69 5.80
CA VAL A 40 -6.36 -13.40 7.10
C VAL A 40 -5.74 -12.01 7.06
N ILE A 41 -5.00 -11.69 5.99
CA ILE A 41 -4.41 -10.35 5.79
C ILE A 41 -5.50 -9.27 5.75
N THR A 42 -6.66 -9.53 5.13
CA THR A 42 -7.75 -8.55 5.08
C THR A 42 -8.30 -8.26 6.47
N MET A 43 -8.55 -9.33 7.21
CA MET A 43 -9.14 -9.28 8.53
C MET A 43 -8.19 -8.60 9.51
N THR A 44 -6.90 -8.95 9.49
CA THR A 44 -5.88 -8.31 10.34
C THR A 44 -5.73 -6.83 9.99
N MET A 45 -5.68 -6.49 8.72
CA MET A 45 -5.55 -5.11 8.25
C MET A 45 -6.77 -4.25 8.63
N GLY A 46 -7.98 -4.83 8.58
CA GLY A 46 -9.22 -4.19 9.05
C GLY A 46 -9.36 -4.18 10.58
N PHE A 47 -8.63 -5.02 11.28
CA PHE A 47 -8.58 -5.07 12.74
C PHE A 47 -7.73 -3.94 13.34
N ILE A 48 -6.65 -3.51 12.67
CA ILE A 48 -5.79 -2.37 13.10
C ILE A 48 -6.60 -1.12 13.50
N PRO A 49 -7.48 -0.55 12.65
CA PRO A 49 -8.25 0.64 13.04
C PRO A 49 -9.24 0.37 14.17
N LYS A 50 -9.79 -0.86 14.27
CA LYS A 50 -10.69 -1.26 15.35
C LYS A 50 -9.95 -1.32 16.69
N LEU A 51 -8.74 -1.90 16.69
CA LEU A 51 -7.87 -1.96 17.87
C LEU A 51 -7.51 -0.56 18.38
N LYS A 52 -7.14 0.36 17.47
CA LYS A 52 -6.84 1.76 17.83
C LYS A 52 -8.05 2.50 18.41
N ARG A 53 -9.27 2.18 17.98
CA ARG A 53 -10.50 2.75 18.55
C ARG A 53 -10.77 2.19 19.95
N LEU A 54 -10.68 0.87 20.11
CA LEU A 54 -10.87 0.21 21.40
C LEU A 54 -9.84 0.68 22.45
N HIS A 55 -8.57 0.78 22.06
CA HIS A 55 -7.52 1.30 22.93
C HIS A 55 -7.81 2.73 23.42
N ARG A 56 -8.27 3.63 22.53
CA ARG A 56 -8.67 4.99 22.92
C ARG A 56 -9.87 4.99 23.87
N GLN A 57 -10.90 4.21 23.57
CA GLN A 57 -12.07 4.09 24.45
C GLN A 57 -11.69 3.59 25.85
N LEU A 58 -10.81 2.60 25.95
CA LEU A 58 -10.31 2.09 27.22
C LEU A 58 -9.50 3.16 27.97
N LEU A 59 -8.64 3.88 27.27
CA LEU A 59 -7.85 4.97 27.85
C LEU A 59 -8.74 6.10 28.37
N ASP A 60 -9.74 6.50 27.59
CA ASP A 60 -10.71 7.54 27.97
C ASP A 60 -11.54 7.10 29.19
N SER A 61 -12.00 5.84 29.22
CA SER A 61 -12.75 5.30 30.37
C SER A 61 -11.93 5.27 31.66
N LEU A 62 -10.64 4.92 31.59
CA LEU A 62 -9.74 4.91 32.75
C LEU A 62 -9.38 6.33 33.20
N ASN A 63 -9.22 7.26 32.25
CA ASN A 63 -8.99 8.67 32.57
C ASN A 63 -10.21 9.29 33.29
N CYS A 64 -11.43 8.96 32.84
CA CYS A 64 -12.68 9.39 33.52
C CYS A 64 -12.84 8.77 34.91
N SER A 65 -12.34 7.56 35.12
CA SER A 65 -12.44 6.84 36.40
C SER A 65 -11.44 7.33 37.47
N GLY A 66 -10.62 8.34 37.18
CA GLY A 66 -9.69 8.94 38.16
C GLY A 66 -8.28 8.32 38.19
N ALA A 67 -7.91 7.47 37.22
CA ALA A 67 -6.59 6.82 37.17
C ALA A 67 -5.42 7.77 36.75
N ASN A 68 -5.64 9.08 36.73
CA ASN A 68 -4.66 10.11 36.35
C ASN A 68 -4.04 10.86 37.55
N ILE A 69 -4.27 10.38 38.78
CA ILE A 69 -3.91 11.12 40.00
C ILE A 69 -2.47 10.82 40.46
N SER A 70 -1.79 9.78 39.96
CA SER A 70 -0.47 9.38 40.46
C SER A 70 0.71 9.66 39.52
N ASP A 71 1.72 10.34 40.06
CA ASP A 71 2.95 10.83 39.39
C ASP A 71 4.06 9.75 39.29
N SER A 72 3.81 8.54 39.81
CA SER A 72 4.82 7.48 39.86
C SER A 72 4.91 6.69 38.54
N ARG A 73 6.14 6.45 38.07
CA ARG A 73 6.41 5.61 36.88
C ARG A 73 5.84 4.19 37.00
N PHE A 74 5.74 3.67 38.22
CA PHE A 74 5.18 2.33 38.48
C PHE A 74 3.67 2.28 38.27
N ASP A 75 2.95 3.32 38.68
CA ASP A 75 1.49 3.39 38.50
C ASP A 75 1.11 3.56 37.03
N ARG A 76 1.91 4.33 36.27
CA ARG A 76 1.74 4.43 34.82
C ARG A 76 1.89 3.07 34.14
N LEU A 77 2.88 2.27 34.56
CA LEU A 77 3.13 0.94 34.01
C LEU A 77 2.01 -0.04 34.37
N LYS A 78 1.48 0.05 35.60
CA LYS A 78 0.31 -0.73 36.04
C LYS A 78 -0.96 -0.35 35.26
N LYS A 79 -1.15 0.93 34.95
CA LYS A 79 -2.24 1.42 34.11
C LYS A 79 -2.13 0.86 32.69
N ASP A 80 -0.95 0.96 32.08
CA ASP A 80 -0.72 0.45 30.72
C ASP A 80 -0.94 -1.08 30.65
N CYS A 81 -0.52 -1.82 31.68
CA CYS A 81 -0.80 -3.25 31.80
C CYS A 81 -2.31 -3.53 31.89
N THR A 82 -3.05 -2.74 32.67
CA THR A 82 -4.51 -2.88 32.81
C THR A 82 -5.24 -2.56 31.50
N VAL A 83 -4.81 -1.52 30.79
CA VAL A 83 -5.32 -1.20 29.44
C VAL A 83 -5.05 -2.37 28.50
N PHE A 84 -3.84 -2.95 28.56
CA PHE A 84 -3.45 -4.05 27.69
C PHE A 84 -4.26 -5.33 27.97
N THR A 85 -4.47 -5.70 29.24
CA THR A 85 -5.29 -6.88 29.58
C THR A 85 -6.74 -6.70 29.15
N ALA A 86 -7.34 -5.53 29.39
CA ALA A 86 -8.69 -5.21 28.94
C ALA A 86 -8.80 -5.19 27.40
N LEU A 87 -7.77 -4.68 26.71
CA LEU A 87 -7.69 -4.68 25.25
C LEU A 87 -7.63 -6.13 24.71
N CYS A 88 -6.81 -6.99 25.31
CA CYS A 88 -6.72 -8.41 24.95
C CYS A 88 -8.05 -9.13 25.16
N ALA A 89 -8.72 -8.93 26.29
CA ALA A 89 -10.05 -9.51 26.55
C ALA A 89 -11.09 -9.03 25.51
N GLY A 90 -11.21 -7.72 25.31
CA GLY A 90 -12.21 -7.15 24.39
C GLY A 90 -11.95 -7.48 22.91
N THR A 91 -10.71 -7.74 22.54
CA THR A 91 -10.37 -8.21 21.19
C THR A 91 -10.67 -9.68 20.97
N LEU A 92 -10.47 -10.52 21.99
CA LEU A 92 -10.77 -11.95 21.95
C LEU A 92 -12.29 -12.18 21.85
N GLU A 93 -13.07 -11.45 22.64
CA GLU A 93 -14.54 -11.46 22.60
C GLU A 93 -15.06 -11.09 21.20
N ARG A 94 -14.60 -9.95 20.65
CA ARG A 94 -14.96 -9.52 19.29
C ARG A 94 -14.52 -10.53 18.22
N GLY A 95 -13.40 -11.20 18.43
CA GLY A 95 -12.91 -12.26 17.56
C GLY A 95 -13.83 -13.48 17.56
N ALA A 96 -14.25 -13.91 18.75
CA ALA A 96 -15.19 -15.01 18.94
C ALA A 96 -16.57 -14.71 18.32
N ASP A 97 -17.12 -13.51 18.55
CA ASP A 97 -18.39 -13.07 17.97
C ASP A 97 -18.32 -12.99 16.45
N THR A 98 -17.21 -12.46 15.91
CA THR A 98 -17.00 -12.40 14.46
C THR A 98 -16.94 -13.81 13.87
N ALA A 99 -16.26 -14.75 14.52
CA ALA A 99 -16.19 -16.14 14.06
C ALA A 99 -17.56 -16.83 14.11
N ALA A 100 -18.33 -16.63 15.18
CA ALA A 100 -19.69 -17.14 15.32
C ALA A 100 -20.63 -16.57 14.24
N SER A 101 -20.58 -15.26 14.01
CA SER A 101 -21.34 -14.58 12.95
C SER A 101 -20.96 -15.07 11.55
N MET A 102 -19.67 -15.30 11.29
CA MET A 102 -19.19 -15.87 10.03
C MET A 102 -19.74 -17.29 9.84
N LYS A 103 -19.70 -18.13 10.88
CA LYS A 103 -20.25 -19.49 10.84
C LYS A 103 -21.76 -19.48 10.58
N ALA A 104 -22.52 -18.60 11.24
CA ALA A 104 -23.97 -18.46 11.02
C ALA A 104 -24.33 -18.04 9.59
N ARG A 105 -23.47 -17.24 8.93
CA ARG A 105 -23.61 -16.85 7.51
C ARG A 105 -23.17 -17.93 6.52
N GLY A 106 -22.89 -19.15 6.97
CA GLY A 106 -22.51 -20.26 6.10
C GLY A 106 -21.06 -20.24 5.65
N TYR A 107 -20.16 -19.62 6.42
CA TYR A 107 -18.74 -19.64 6.14
C TYR A 107 -18.21 -21.09 6.11
N GLY A 108 -17.76 -21.55 4.94
CA GLY A 108 -17.22 -22.89 4.72
C GLY A 108 -18.10 -23.84 3.91
N ILE A 109 -19.35 -23.45 3.61
CA ILE A 109 -20.32 -24.33 2.93
C ILE A 109 -20.19 -24.32 1.40
N GLN A 110 -19.76 -23.19 0.80
CA GLN A 110 -19.69 -23.03 -0.66
C GLN A 110 -18.36 -22.43 -1.14
N LYS A 111 -18.02 -22.64 -2.43
CA LYS A 111 -16.86 -22.01 -3.08
C LYS A 111 -16.96 -20.48 -2.94
N ARG A 112 -15.91 -19.88 -2.40
CA ARG A 112 -15.82 -18.43 -2.16
C ARG A 112 -15.90 -17.63 -3.46
N SER A 113 -16.81 -16.68 -3.53
CA SER A 113 -16.84 -15.62 -4.55
C SER A 113 -16.13 -14.37 -4.03
N PHE A 114 -15.27 -13.76 -4.85
CA PHE A 114 -14.65 -12.47 -4.54
C PHE A 114 -15.63 -11.35 -4.88
N ALA A 115 -16.07 -10.58 -3.88
CA ALA A 115 -17.02 -9.48 -4.08
C ALA A 115 -16.41 -8.27 -4.82
N HIS A 116 -15.09 -8.06 -4.69
CA HIS A 116 -14.40 -6.99 -5.40
C HIS A 116 -13.67 -7.55 -6.62
N SER A 117 -14.30 -7.47 -7.79
CA SER A 117 -13.65 -7.84 -9.05
C SER A 117 -12.84 -6.66 -9.58
N PHE A 118 -11.52 -6.70 -9.45
CA PHE A 118 -10.65 -5.82 -10.23
C PHE A 118 -10.62 -6.39 -11.67
N LYS A 119 -11.54 -5.95 -12.53
CA LYS A 119 -11.60 -6.43 -13.91
C LYS A 119 -10.43 -5.84 -14.68
N PHE A 120 -9.43 -6.67 -14.99
CA PHE A 120 -8.35 -6.30 -15.90
C PHE A 120 -8.97 -6.01 -17.27
N ARG A 121 -8.92 -4.76 -17.70
CA ARG A 121 -9.49 -4.36 -19.00
C ARG A 121 -8.43 -4.61 -20.07
N ALA A 122 -8.82 -5.07 -21.26
CA ALA A 122 -7.88 -5.35 -22.35
C ALA A 122 -6.95 -4.15 -22.65
N TRP A 123 -7.47 -2.92 -22.51
CA TRP A 123 -6.70 -1.68 -22.62
C TRP A 123 -5.56 -1.57 -21.61
N ASP A 124 -5.76 -2.01 -20.36
CA ASP A 124 -4.74 -2.03 -19.30
C ASP A 124 -3.57 -2.97 -19.70
N GLY A 125 -3.90 -4.10 -20.33
CA GLY A 125 -2.91 -5.02 -20.90
C GLY A 125 -2.07 -4.42 -22.01
N ILE A 126 -2.69 -3.64 -22.91
CA ILE A 126 -1.97 -2.95 -23.99
C ILE A 126 -1.02 -1.89 -23.40
N PHE A 127 -1.47 -1.10 -22.41
CA PHE A 127 -0.63 -0.09 -21.76
C PHE A 127 0.57 -0.73 -21.04
N VAL A 128 0.37 -1.84 -20.33
CA VAL A 128 1.45 -2.58 -19.68
C VAL A 128 2.43 -3.15 -20.70
N ALA A 129 1.94 -3.69 -21.82
CA ALA A 129 2.80 -4.24 -22.87
C ALA A 129 3.67 -3.14 -23.52
N VAL A 130 3.09 -2.00 -23.86
CA VAL A 130 3.83 -0.85 -24.42
C VAL A 130 4.89 -0.36 -23.42
N PHE A 131 4.55 -0.24 -22.14
CA PHE A 131 5.51 0.17 -21.10
C PHE A 131 6.66 -0.84 -20.96
N ALA A 132 6.35 -2.15 -20.98
CA ALA A 132 7.37 -3.20 -20.89
C ALA A 132 8.33 -3.21 -22.09
N VAL A 133 7.82 -2.96 -23.30
CA VAL A 133 8.65 -2.86 -24.51
C VAL A 133 9.59 -1.66 -24.44
N ILE A 134 9.10 -0.48 -24.05
CA ILE A 134 9.94 0.72 -23.93
C ILE A 134 10.99 0.52 -22.81
N PHE A 135 10.61 -0.10 -21.69
CA PHE A 135 11.55 -0.43 -20.61
C PHE A 135 12.64 -1.42 -21.05
N ALA A 136 12.26 -2.47 -21.80
CA ALA A 136 13.21 -3.44 -22.34
C ALA A 136 14.19 -2.79 -23.33
N LEU A 137 13.71 -1.88 -24.19
CA LEU A 137 14.56 -1.12 -25.10
C LEU A 137 15.57 -0.27 -24.31
N VAL A 138 15.14 0.46 -23.28
CA VAL A 138 16.03 1.24 -22.41
C VAL A 138 17.09 0.36 -21.73
N LEU A 139 16.72 -0.84 -21.27
CA LEU A 139 17.67 -1.80 -20.69
C LEU A 139 18.69 -2.32 -21.71
N ILE A 140 18.27 -2.58 -22.95
CA ILE A 140 19.16 -3.01 -24.04
C ILE A 140 20.14 -1.88 -24.39
N PHE A 141 19.68 -0.63 -24.49
CA PHE A 141 20.55 0.54 -24.68
C PHE A 141 21.51 0.76 -23.50
N SER A 142 21.06 0.49 -22.27
CA SER A 142 21.92 0.53 -21.09
C SER A 142 22.99 -0.56 -21.08
N ALA A 143 22.65 -1.79 -21.51
CA ALA A 143 23.57 -2.91 -21.58
C ALA A 143 24.61 -2.76 -22.70
N LYS A 144 24.24 -2.08 -23.80
CA LYS A 144 25.14 -1.74 -24.91
C LYS A 144 26.15 -0.63 -24.57
N GLY A 145 26.06 -0.03 -23.38
CA GLY A 145 27.02 0.99 -22.94
C GLY A 145 26.84 2.38 -23.56
N GLU A 146 25.88 2.56 -24.47
CA GLU A 146 25.49 3.89 -25.01
C GLU A 146 24.71 4.73 -23.99
N LEU A 147 24.21 4.10 -22.91
CA LEU A 147 23.73 4.76 -21.70
C LEU A 147 24.76 4.72 -20.57
N SER A 148 26.04 4.51 -20.87
CA SER A 148 27.11 4.67 -19.89
C SER A 148 27.38 6.17 -19.70
N ALA A 149 26.40 6.87 -19.13
CA ALA A 149 26.69 8.10 -18.43
C ALA A 149 27.47 7.69 -17.17
N ALA A 150 28.78 7.52 -17.33
CA ALA A 150 29.70 7.60 -16.21
C ALA A 150 29.43 8.97 -15.57
N PHE A 151 28.59 8.98 -14.53
CA PHE A 151 28.13 10.19 -13.85
C PHE A 151 29.29 10.94 -13.14
N TYR A 152 30.53 10.45 -13.32
CA TYR A 152 31.82 11.09 -13.05
C TYR A 152 32.89 10.47 -13.99
N PRO A 153 33.79 11.22 -14.67
CA PRO A 153 34.10 12.65 -14.50
C PRO A 153 33.90 13.54 -15.74
N VAL A 154 33.28 13.10 -16.84
CA VAL A 154 32.87 14.00 -17.94
C VAL A 154 31.64 13.45 -18.64
N ILE A 155 30.58 14.27 -18.74
CA ILE A 155 29.41 13.98 -19.56
C ILE A 155 29.85 14.08 -21.03
N LYS A 156 30.40 13.00 -21.58
CA LYS A 156 30.55 12.87 -23.03
C LYS A 156 29.21 12.42 -23.57
N LEU A 157 28.36 13.40 -23.87
CA LEU A 157 27.18 13.19 -24.69
C LEU A 157 27.70 12.97 -26.12
N GLU A 158 28.12 11.76 -26.47
CA GLU A 158 28.12 11.39 -27.88
C GLU A 158 26.67 11.50 -28.33
N ASN A 159 26.44 12.38 -29.30
CA ASN A 159 25.15 12.89 -29.80
C ASN A 159 24.18 11.81 -30.28
N SER A 160 23.73 10.92 -29.40
CA SER A 160 22.58 10.08 -29.62
C SER A 160 21.44 10.69 -28.84
N VAL A 161 20.72 11.61 -29.50
CA VAL A 161 19.52 12.29 -28.97
C VAL A 161 18.41 11.27 -28.66
N LEU A 162 18.41 10.16 -29.41
CA LEU A 162 17.43 9.07 -29.37
C LEU A 162 17.25 8.41 -27.99
N PRO A 163 18.30 7.91 -27.29
CA PRO A 163 18.13 7.28 -25.98
C PRO A 163 17.65 8.24 -24.88
N VAL A 164 18.02 9.53 -24.95
CA VAL A 164 17.52 10.55 -24.01
C VAL A 164 16.05 10.83 -24.25
N GLU A 165 15.61 10.94 -25.51
CA GLU A 165 14.21 11.10 -25.87
C GLU A 165 13.36 9.88 -25.45
N MET A 166 13.85 8.66 -25.66
CA MET A 166 13.14 7.44 -25.25
C MET A 166 13.02 7.34 -23.72
N PHE A 167 14.05 7.74 -22.97
CA PHE A 167 13.98 7.78 -21.51
C PHE A 167 13.02 8.86 -21.01
N ALA A 168 13.03 10.05 -21.62
CA ALA A 168 12.07 11.11 -21.32
C ALA A 168 10.63 10.66 -21.60
N LEU A 169 10.39 9.98 -22.72
CA LEU A 169 9.08 9.42 -23.07
C LEU A 169 8.60 8.37 -22.06
N LEU A 170 9.50 7.51 -21.59
CA LEU A 170 9.21 6.51 -20.55
C LEU A 170 8.84 7.18 -19.21
N CYS A 171 9.50 8.27 -18.83
CA CYS A 171 9.20 9.01 -17.60
C CYS A 171 7.86 9.77 -17.66
N VAL A 172 7.47 10.28 -18.84
CA VAL A 172 6.22 11.03 -19.01
C VAL A 172 5.00 10.10 -19.06
N PHE A 173 5.17 8.86 -19.50
CA PHE A 173 4.08 7.87 -19.62
C PHE A 173 3.29 7.61 -18.32
N PRO A 174 3.91 7.31 -17.15
CA PRO A 174 3.19 7.13 -15.90
C PRO A 174 2.49 8.40 -15.42
N PHE A 175 3.03 9.59 -15.74
CA PHE A 175 2.41 10.87 -15.39
C PHE A 175 1.11 11.11 -16.15
N ILE A 176 1.07 10.79 -17.44
CA ILE A 176 -0.15 10.91 -18.28
C ILE A 176 -1.27 10.02 -17.72
N LEU A 177 -0.93 8.81 -17.25
CA LEU A 177 -1.90 7.89 -16.66
C LEU A 177 -2.49 8.45 -15.35
N GLU A 178 -1.66 8.99 -14.45
CA GLU A 178 -2.12 9.57 -13.18
C GLU A 178 -3.02 10.80 -13.41
N VAL A 179 -2.67 11.66 -14.39
CA VAL A 179 -3.47 12.85 -14.74
C VAL A 179 -4.84 12.44 -15.31
N LYS A 180 -4.89 11.47 -16.22
CA LYS A 180 -6.15 11.00 -16.81
C LYS A 180 -7.08 10.39 -15.76
N GLU A 181 -6.54 9.63 -14.82
CA GLU A 181 -7.30 9.03 -13.73
C GLU A 181 -7.81 10.10 -12.75
N SER A 182 -6.97 11.10 -12.42
CA SER A 182 -7.36 12.23 -11.56
C SER A 182 -8.50 13.07 -12.17
N ILE A 183 -8.45 13.35 -13.48
CA ILE A 183 -9.50 14.09 -14.18
C ILE A 183 -10.82 13.31 -14.16
N LYS A 184 -10.76 12.00 -14.44
CA LYS A 184 -11.95 11.14 -14.43
C LYS A 184 -12.57 11.04 -13.04
N TRP A 185 -11.74 10.97 -12.00
CA TRP A 185 -12.19 10.98 -10.61
C TRP A 185 -12.91 12.29 -10.26
N LYS A 186 -12.32 13.44 -10.59
CA LYS A 186 -12.93 14.77 -10.38
C LYS A 186 -14.25 14.92 -11.14
N TYR A 187 -14.33 14.42 -12.37
CA TYR A 187 -15.56 14.45 -13.16
C TYR A 187 -16.66 13.59 -12.55
N CYS A 188 -16.35 12.38 -12.05
CA CYS A 188 -17.33 11.55 -11.35
C CYS A 188 -17.81 12.19 -10.03
N LEU A 189 -16.92 12.86 -9.29
CA LEU A 189 -17.27 13.56 -8.05
C LEU A 189 -18.14 14.80 -8.28
N ALA A 190 -17.97 15.49 -9.41
CA ALA A 190 -18.78 16.64 -9.79
C ALA A 190 -20.16 16.25 -10.39
N LYS A 191 -20.34 14.98 -10.75
CA LYS A 191 -21.58 14.44 -11.33
C LYS A 191 -22.50 13.81 -10.27
N MET A 192 -21.96 13.47 -9.10
CA MET A 192 -22.72 13.08 -7.91
C MET A 192 -23.19 14.33 -7.17
#